data_AF-A0A920I7W6-F1
#
_entry.id   AF-A0A920I7W6-F1
#
_cell.length_a   1.000
_cell.length_b   1.000
_cell.length_c   1.000
_cell.angle_alpha   90.00
_cell.angle_beta   90.00
_cell.angle_gamma   90.00
#
_symmetry.space_group_name_H-M   'P 1'
#
loop_
_entity.id
_entity.type
_entity.pdbx_description
1 polymer ?
#
loop_
_entity_poly.entity_id
_entity_poly.type
_entity_poly.pdbx_seq_one_letter_code
_entity_poly.pdbx_strand_id
1 'polypeptide(L)'
;MSQAALNLVRRLETERDALGDLIKSDISSGQSPISDSISVIGDMESALAAYLTEDLYLPLGSGKDGYWQAKMPPLQSLNPPSIGTPLKDFIKGPDTIMRAIQGVSIISDDAMKSDIYTKLELGQAVVTKSGKLARWDGLVRLIKDTGATRIRQTRG
;
A
#
# COMPACT_ATOMS: atom_id res chain seq x y z
N MET A 1 36.64 -30.00 -14.33
CA MET A 1 35.99 -28.81 -13.73
C MET A 1 36.55 -28.62 -12.33
N SER A 2 36.89 -27.40 -11.90
CA SER A 2 37.59 -27.20 -10.61
C SER A 2 36.62 -27.31 -9.42
N GLN A 3 37.14 -27.69 -8.26
CA GLN A 3 36.37 -27.76 -7.01
C GLN A 3 35.66 -26.42 -6.67
N ALA A 4 36.23 -25.30 -7.09
CA ALA A 4 35.64 -23.98 -6.91
C ALA A 4 34.38 -23.78 -7.75
N ALA A 5 34.35 -24.30 -8.98
CA ALA A 5 33.17 -24.20 -9.85
C ALA A 5 31.99 -25.05 -9.30
N LEU A 6 32.28 -26.23 -8.76
CA LEU A 6 31.29 -27.09 -8.11
C LEU A 6 30.67 -26.44 -6.87
N ASN A 7 31.49 -25.78 -6.05
CA ASN A 7 31.01 -25.07 -4.86
C ASN A 7 30.13 -23.86 -5.20
N LEU A 8 30.44 -23.15 -6.30
CA LEU A 8 29.65 -22.02 -6.76
C LEU A 8 28.25 -22.44 -7.23
N VAL A 9 28.17 -23.51 -8.04
CA VAL A 9 26.90 -24.05 -8.53
C VAL A 9 26.01 -24.47 -7.36
N ARG A 10 26.57 -25.22 -6.41
CA ARG A 10 25.82 -25.68 -5.23
C ARG A 10 25.30 -24.53 -4.38
N ARG A 11 26.06 -23.43 -4.27
CA ARG A 11 25.65 -22.23 -3.53
C ARG A 11 24.48 -21.52 -4.23
N LEU A 12 24.55 -21.37 -5.55
CA LEU A 12 23.46 -20.78 -6.35
C LEU A 12 22.19 -21.64 -6.32
N GLU A 13 22.32 -22.96 -6.37
CA GLU A 13 21.17 -23.88 -6.23
C GLU A 13 20.53 -23.75 -4.86
N THR A 14 21.33 -23.67 -3.80
CA THR A 14 20.83 -23.47 -2.42
C THR A 14 20.12 -22.12 -2.29
N GLU A 15 20.65 -21.05 -2.89
CA GLU A 15 20.06 -19.72 -2.85
C GLU A 15 18.75 -19.66 -3.65
N ARG A 16 18.70 -20.31 -4.83
CA ARG A 16 17.47 -20.48 -5.62
C ARG A 16 16.41 -21.25 -4.83
N ASP A 17 16.79 -22.35 -4.20
CA ASP A 17 15.86 -23.21 -3.47
C ASP A 17 15.33 -22.50 -2.22
N ALA A 18 16.20 -21.77 -1.51
CA ALA A 18 15.80 -20.94 -0.37
C ALA A 18 14.82 -19.82 -0.79
N LEU A 19 15.07 -19.14 -1.91
CA LEU A 19 14.14 -18.14 -2.45
C LEU A 19 12.82 -18.78 -2.91
N GLY A 20 12.89 -19.94 -3.54
CA GLY A 20 11.72 -20.70 -3.97
C GLY A 20 10.85 -21.19 -2.81
N ASP A 21 11.48 -21.64 -1.72
CA ASP A 21 10.78 -22.11 -0.52
C ASP A 21 10.18 -20.94 0.27
N LEU A 22 10.84 -19.79 0.31
CA LEU A 22 10.28 -18.55 0.88
C LEU A 22 8.99 -18.14 0.14
N ILE A 23 9.05 -18.07 -1.19
CA ILE A 23 7.88 -17.75 -2.03
C ILE A 23 6.76 -18.80 -1.87
N LYS A 24 7.10 -20.09 -1.81
CA LYS A 24 6.10 -21.16 -1.61
C LYS A 24 5.47 -21.13 -0.22
N SER A 25 6.24 -20.77 0.81
CA SER A 25 5.68 -20.63 2.16
C SER A 25 4.62 -19.53 2.22
N ASP A 26 4.83 -18.41 1.53
CA ASP A 26 3.84 -17.33 1.38
C ASP A 26 2.59 -17.83 0.65
N ILE A 27 2.74 -18.58 -0.44
CA ILE A 27 1.62 -19.11 -1.25
C ILE A 27 0.85 -20.23 -0.51
N SER A 28 1.53 -21.08 0.25
CA SER A 28 0.94 -22.28 0.91
C SER A 28 -0.05 -21.95 2.03
N SER A 29 -0.05 -20.71 2.52
CA SER A 29 -1.04 -20.21 3.48
C SER A 29 -2.43 -19.98 2.87
N GLY A 30 -2.54 -20.00 1.53
CA GLY A 30 -3.78 -19.72 0.80
C GLY A 30 -4.25 -18.27 0.91
N GLN A 31 -3.38 -17.38 1.39
CA GLN A 31 -3.69 -16.00 1.75
C GLN A 31 -2.84 -15.04 0.92
N SER A 32 -3.09 -15.00 -0.40
CA SER A 32 -2.46 -14.03 -1.28
C SER A 32 -2.71 -12.60 -0.81
N PRO A 33 -1.70 -11.71 -0.87
CA PRO A 33 -1.86 -10.31 -0.49
C PRO A 33 -2.93 -9.65 -1.36
N ILE A 34 -3.65 -8.68 -0.80
CA ILE A 34 -4.72 -8.01 -1.55
C ILE A 34 -4.21 -7.26 -2.78
N SER A 35 -2.92 -6.87 -2.79
CA SER A 35 -2.25 -6.27 -3.93
C SER A 35 -2.27 -7.14 -5.20
N ASP A 36 -2.27 -8.47 -5.08
CA ASP A 36 -2.39 -9.38 -6.22
C ASP A 36 -3.75 -9.27 -6.93
N SER A 37 -4.76 -8.75 -6.23
CA SER A 37 -6.12 -8.55 -6.75
C SER A 37 -6.39 -7.13 -7.24
N ILE A 38 -5.38 -6.26 -7.28
CA ILE A 38 -5.51 -4.84 -7.66
C ILE A 38 -4.86 -4.62 -9.03
N SER A 39 -5.56 -3.90 -9.90
CA SER A 39 -5.02 -3.35 -11.14
C SER A 39 -4.96 -1.83 -11.05
N VAL A 40 -3.81 -1.28 -11.42
CA VAL A 40 -3.50 0.16 -11.38
C VAL A 40 -3.31 0.67 -12.80
N ILE A 41 -3.83 1.87 -13.08
CA ILE A 41 -3.74 2.54 -14.39
C ILE A 41 -2.95 3.84 -14.22
N GLY A 42 -2.10 4.18 -15.20
CA GLY A 42 -1.46 5.50 -15.30
C GLY A 42 -0.27 5.75 -14.35
N ASP A 43 0.42 4.68 -13.94
CA ASP A 43 1.53 4.66 -12.98
C ASP A 43 1.16 5.23 -11.59
N MET A 44 -0.02 4.84 -11.08
CA MET A 44 -0.54 5.29 -9.79
C MET A 44 -0.13 4.38 -8.61
N GLU A 45 0.79 3.44 -8.81
CA GLU A 45 1.20 2.47 -7.79
C GLU A 45 1.84 3.18 -6.61
N SER A 46 2.64 4.21 -6.87
CA SER A 46 3.27 5.01 -5.82
C SER A 46 2.24 5.79 -5.01
N ALA A 47 1.18 6.30 -5.65
CA ALA A 47 0.08 7.00 -4.98
C ALA A 47 -0.74 6.04 -4.10
N LEU A 48 -1.09 4.86 -4.62
CA LEU A 48 -1.79 3.81 -3.88
C LEU A 48 -0.97 3.33 -2.68
N ALA A 49 0.32 3.04 -2.90
CA ALA A 49 1.23 2.58 -1.85
C ALA A 49 1.48 3.66 -0.78
N ALA A 50 1.47 4.95 -1.15
CA ALA A 50 1.60 6.03 -0.18
C ALA A 50 0.44 6.06 0.82
N TYR A 51 -0.78 5.72 0.37
CA TYR A 51 -1.98 5.74 1.20
C TYR A 51 -2.18 4.44 2.02
N LEU A 52 -2.09 3.26 1.38
CA LEU A 52 -2.35 1.97 2.04
C LEU A 52 -1.09 1.30 2.64
N THR A 53 0.11 1.67 2.20
CA THR A 53 1.40 1.19 2.74
C THR A 53 1.46 -0.33 2.95
N GLU A 54 1.57 -0.80 4.19
CA GLU A 54 1.75 -2.20 4.58
C GLU A 54 0.46 -3.02 4.47
N ASP A 55 -0.69 -2.36 4.50
CA ASP A 55 -2.00 -3.01 4.40
C ASP A 55 -2.19 -3.71 3.05
N LEU A 56 -1.46 -3.29 1.99
CA LEU A 56 -1.47 -3.93 0.66
C LEU A 56 -0.93 -5.37 0.67
N TYR A 57 -0.17 -5.76 1.69
CA TYR A 57 0.38 -7.10 1.84
C TYR A 57 -0.52 -8.02 2.66
N LEU A 58 -1.59 -7.49 3.27
CA LEU A 58 -2.54 -8.30 4.01
C LEU A 58 -3.52 -9.02 3.08
N PRO A 59 -3.92 -10.26 3.40
CA PRO A 59 -4.87 -11.01 2.62
C PRO A 59 -6.31 -10.53 2.78
N LEU A 60 -7.19 -10.92 1.86
CA LEU A 60 -8.63 -10.69 1.95
C LEU A 60 -9.32 -11.83 2.72
N GLY A 61 -10.15 -11.47 3.70
CA GLY A 61 -11.08 -12.35 4.41
C GLY A 61 -10.52 -13.03 5.66
N SER A 62 -9.28 -13.53 5.63
CA SER A 62 -8.67 -14.20 6.77
C SER A 62 -7.15 -14.08 6.74
N GLY A 63 -6.53 -13.93 7.92
CA GLY A 63 -5.08 -13.86 8.09
C GLY A 63 -4.70 -13.91 9.55
N LYS A 64 -3.59 -14.59 9.89
CA LYS A 64 -3.14 -14.70 11.29
C LYS A 64 -2.59 -13.39 11.84
N ASP A 65 -1.84 -12.67 11.01
CA ASP A 65 -1.18 -11.41 11.39
C ASP A 65 -2.01 -10.17 11.04
N GLY A 66 -3.08 -10.34 10.26
CA GLY A 66 -3.99 -9.28 9.83
C GLY A 66 -4.72 -9.67 8.54
N TYR A 67 -5.85 -9.03 8.25
CA TYR A 67 -6.59 -9.23 7.01
C TYR A 67 -7.57 -8.09 6.74
N TRP A 68 -7.91 -7.93 5.46
CA TRP A 68 -9.02 -7.08 5.03
C TRP A 68 -10.35 -7.83 5.22
N GLN A 69 -11.33 -7.24 5.89
CA GLN A 69 -12.65 -7.87 6.00
C GLN A 69 -13.31 -7.97 4.61
N ALA A 70 -13.67 -9.19 4.20
CA ALA A 70 -14.29 -9.45 2.90
C ALA A 70 -15.80 -9.14 2.89
N LYS A 71 -16.47 -9.34 4.04
CA LYS A 71 -17.92 -9.12 4.16
C LYS A 71 -18.19 -7.84 4.94
N MET A 72 -18.38 -6.74 4.22
CA MET A 72 -18.70 -5.43 4.79
C MET A 72 -20.14 -5.04 4.44
N PRO A 73 -20.84 -4.28 5.31
CA PRO A 73 -22.11 -3.65 4.96
C PRO A 73 -21.97 -2.77 3.71
N PRO A 74 -23.07 -2.43 3.00
CA PRO A 74 -23.02 -1.52 1.85
C PRO A 74 -22.21 -0.26 2.15
N LEU A 75 -21.43 0.19 1.17
CA LEU A 75 -20.60 1.38 1.29
C LEU A 75 -21.51 2.60 1.37
N GLN A 76 -21.51 3.31 2.50
CA GLN A 76 -21.99 4.69 2.51
C GLN A 76 -21.05 5.51 1.62
N SER A 77 -21.62 6.28 0.70
CA SER A 77 -20.82 7.04 -0.26
C SER A 77 -20.00 8.11 0.45
N LEU A 78 -18.68 7.91 0.54
CA LEU A 78 -17.75 8.98 0.88
C LEU A 78 -17.43 9.77 -0.38
N ASN A 79 -17.46 11.10 -0.30
CA ASN A 79 -17.04 11.95 -1.42
C ASN A 79 -15.52 12.09 -1.40
N PRO A 80 -14.85 12.04 -2.56
CA PRO A 80 -13.45 12.41 -2.66
C PRO A 80 -13.26 13.90 -2.32
N PRO A 81 -12.04 14.33 -1.98
CA PRO A 81 -11.71 15.75 -1.83
C PRO A 81 -12.21 16.59 -3.00
N SER A 82 -12.63 17.82 -2.70
CA SER A 82 -13.04 18.82 -3.71
C SER A 82 -11.91 19.22 -4.67
N ILE A 83 -10.68 18.81 -4.35
CA ILE A 83 -9.46 19.07 -5.11
C ILE A 83 -8.87 17.78 -5.66
N GLY A 84 -8.21 17.89 -6.82
CA GLY A 84 -7.56 16.76 -7.46
C GLY A 84 -8.55 15.81 -8.17
N THR A 85 -8.01 14.70 -8.64
CA THR A 85 -8.78 13.66 -9.34
C THR A 85 -8.94 12.45 -8.43
N PRO A 86 -10.14 11.87 -8.26
CA PRO A 86 -10.35 10.74 -7.36
C PRO A 86 -9.40 9.56 -7.67
N LEU A 87 -8.69 9.05 -6.66
CA LEU A 87 -7.75 7.93 -6.83
C LEU A 87 -8.47 6.67 -7.33
N LYS A 88 -9.71 6.45 -6.89
CA LYS A 88 -10.56 5.34 -7.31
C LYS A 88 -10.78 5.25 -8.82
N ASP A 89 -10.59 6.34 -9.57
CA ASP A 89 -10.78 6.34 -11.03
C ASP A 89 -9.63 5.63 -11.77
N PHE A 90 -8.49 5.42 -11.08
CA PHE A 90 -7.28 4.77 -11.62
C PHE A 90 -7.05 3.36 -11.09
N ILE A 91 -7.88 2.89 -10.16
CA ILE A 91 -7.70 1.62 -9.46
C ILE A 91 -8.91 0.72 -9.70
N LYS A 92 -8.64 -0.55 -10.00
CA LYS A 92 -9.65 -1.61 -10.03
C LYS A 92 -9.24 -2.69 -9.03
N GLY A 93 -10.19 -3.21 -8.28
CA GLY A 93 -9.92 -4.26 -7.30
C GLY A 93 -11.14 -4.60 -6.48
N PRO A 94 -10.97 -5.35 -5.37
CA PRO A 94 -12.06 -5.73 -4.48
C PRO A 94 -12.78 -4.51 -3.88
N ASP A 95 -14.07 -4.65 -3.60
CA ASP A 95 -14.89 -3.59 -2.99
C ASP A 95 -14.29 -3.01 -1.70
N THR A 96 -13.58 -3.83 -0.93
CA THR A 96 -12.90 -3.39 0.30
C THR A 96 -11.79 -2.37 0.00
N ILE A 97 -11.03 -2.53 -1.09
CA ILE A 97 -10.03 -1.55 -1.52
C ILE A 97 -10.71 -0.30 -2.08
N MET A 98 -11.73 -0.49 -2.92
CA MET A 98 -12.48 0.63 -3.50
C MET A 98 -13.12 1.51 -2.41
N ARG A 99 -13.59 0.89 -1.32
CA ARG A 99 -14.03 1.56 -0.09
C ARG A 99 -12.89 2.34 0.57
N ALA A 100 -11.73 1.72 0.76
CA ALA A 100 -10.62 2.33 1.49
C ALA A 100 -10.11 3.62 0.82
N ILE A 101 -10.12 3.67 -0.52
CA ILE A 101 -9.61 4.80 -1.31
C ILE A 101 -10.70 5.80 -1.74
N GLN A 102 -11.95 5.62 -1.31
CA GLN A 102 -13.08 6.41 -1.81
C GLN A 102 -12.95 7.92 -1.51
N GLY A 103 -12.37 8.26 -0.36
CA GLY A 103 -12.11 9.63 0.09
C GLY A 103 -10.73 10.17 -0.26
N VAL A 104 -10.09 9.64 -1.31
CA VAL A 104 -8.71 9.98 -1.68
C VAL A 104 -8.66 10.58 -3.08
N SER A 105 -8.01 11.73 -3.23
CA SER A 105 -7.75 12.36 -4.53
C SER A 105 -6.25 12.49 -4.82
N ILE A 106 -5.91 12.46 -6.11
CA ILE A 106 -4.57 12.72 -6.63
C ILE A 106 -4.44 14.21 -6.95
N ILE A 107 -3.37 14.83 -6.46
CA ILE A 107 -3.00 16.21 -6.78
C ILE A 107 -1.59 16.25 -7.39
N SER A 108 -1.22 17.39 -7.98
CA SER A 108 0.17 17.61 -8.40
C SER A 108 1.09 17.81 -7.20
N ASP A 109 2.36 17.50 -7.37
CA ASP A 109 3.39 17.72 -6.34
C ASP A 109 3.44 19.18 -5.85
N ASP A 110 3.27 20.14 -6.76
CA ASP A 110 3.29 21.58 -6.44
C ASP A 110 2.04 22.05 -5.67
N ALA A 111 0.96 21.28 -5.69
CA ALA A 111 -0.24 21.55 -4.93
C ALA A 111 -0.16 21.05 -3.48
N MET A 112 0.86 20.25 -3.13
CA MET A 112 1.08 19.73 -1.78
C MET A 112 1.70 20.82 -0.87
N LYS A 113 0.86 21.73 -0.38
CA LYS A 113 1.23 22.91 0.42
C LYS A 113 0.48 22.96 1.75
N SER A 114 0.87 23.88 2.63
CA SER A 114 0.32 23.99 3.99
C SER A 114 -1.18 24.33 4.05
N ASP A 115 -1.75 24.92 3.00
CA ASP A 115 -3.17 25.25 2.89
C ASP A 115 -4.04 24.03 2.53
N ILE A 116 -3.45 22.84 2.35
CA ILE A 116 -4.19 21.63 1.96
C ILE A 116 -5.30 21.26 2.96
N TYR A 117 -5.08 21.50 4.25
CA TYR A 117 -6.03 21.13 5.31
C TYR A 117 -7.31 21.94 5.30
N THR A 118 -7.31 23.13 4.69
CA THR A 118 -8.55 23.91 4.53
C THR A 118 -9.41 23.38 3.39
N LYS A 119 -8.92 22.38 2.64
CA LYS A 119 -9.55 21.79 1.45
C LYS A 119 -9.98 20.34 1.66
N LEU A 120 -9.73 19.78 2.85
CA LEU A 120 -10.09 18.41 3.22
C LEU A 120 -11.23 18.41 4.23
N GLU A 121 -12.16 17.48 4.04
CA GLU A 121 -13.17 17.12 5.02
C GLU A 121 -12.71 15.93 5.88
N LEU A 122 -13.48 15.63 6.94
CA LEU A 122 -13.21 14.49 7.82
C LEU A 122 -13.12 13.19 7.02
N GLY A 123 -12.07 12.40 7.28
CA GLY A 123 -11.83 11.12 6.62
C GLY A 123 -11.13 11.21 5.26
N GLN A 124 -10.89 12.41 4.73
CA GLN A 124 -10.30 12.58 3.40
C GLN A 124 -8.76 12.62 3.41
N ALA A 125 -8.17 12.33 2.25
CA ALA A 125 -6.75 12.46 2.03
C ALA A 125 -6.44 12.87 0.58
N VAL A 126 -5.25 13.42 0.37
CA VAL A 126 -4.69 13.64 -0.96
C VAL A 126 -3.33 12.97 -1.08
N VAL A 127 -3.07 12.47 -2.28
CA VAL A 127 -1.78 11.87 -2.65
C VAL A 127 -1.23 12.52 -3.91
N THR A 128 0.07 12.43 -4.13
CA THR A 128 0.67 12.78 -5.42
C THR A 128 1.10 11.53 -6.18
N LYS A 129 1.27 11.64 -7.51
CA LYS A 129 1.81 10.54 -8.32
C LYS A 129 3.19 10.09 -7.82
N SER A 130 3.99 10.98 -7.24
CA SER A 130 5.29 10.65 -6.64
C SER A 130 5.19 9.94 -5.28
N GLY A 131 3.99 9.76 -4.73
CA GLY A 131 3.76 9.08 -3.44
C GLY A 131 3.88 9.98 -2.21
N LYS A 132 3.68 11.30 -2.33
CA LYS A 132 3.46 12.16 -1.14
C LYS A 132 2.02 11.97 -0.65
N LEU A 133 1.78 12.11 0.65
CA LEU A 133 0.47 11.97 1.29
C LEU A 133 0.20 13.12 2.26
N ALA A 134 -1.02 13.64 2.24
CA ALA A 134 -1.57 14.47 3.32
C ALA A 134 -2.98 13.96 3.69
N ARG A 135 -3.27 13.83 4.98
CA ARG A 135 -4.58 13.39 5.51
C ARG A 135 -5.26 14.51 6.29
N TRP A 136 -6.58 14.43 6.38
CA TRP A 136 -7.41 15.38 7.14
C TRP A 136 -6.99 15.55 8.60
N ASP A 137 -6.39 14.51 9.21
CA ASP A 137 -5.98 14.46 10.61
C ASP A 137 -4.61 15.11 10.88
N GLY A 138 -3.98 15.71 9.86
CA GLY A 138 -2.69 16.39 10.00
C GLY A 138 -1.48 15.52 9.67
N LEU A 139 -1.66 14.25 9.32
CA LEU A 139 -0.55 13.40 8.87
C LEU A 139 -0.05 13.88 7.50
N VAL A 140 1.27 14.08 7.39
CA VAL A 140 1.97 14.37 6.13
C VAL A 140 3.16 13.45 5.97
N ARG A 141 3.28 12.87 4.78
CA ARG A 141 4.44 12.08 4.35
C ARG A 141 4.97 12.67 3.05
N LEU A 142 6.15 13.29 3.10
CA LEU A 142 6.79 13.93 1.94
C LEU A 142 7.77 13.01 1.20
N ILE A 143 8.15 11.89 1.82
CA ILE A 143 9.09 10.90 1.30
C ILE A 143 8.46 9.54 1.52
N LYS A 144 8.61 8.61 0.56
CA LYS A 144 8.19 7.23 0.72
C LYS A 144 8.89 6.63 1.95
N ASP A 145 8.10 6.27 2.95
CA ASP A 145 8.62 5.73 4.20
C ASP A 145 9.13 4.29 3.96
N THR A 146 10.39 4.03 4.29
CA THR A 146 11.02 2.70 4.20
C THR A 146 11.14 2.01 5.55
N GLY A 147 10.59 2.55 6.63
CA GLY A 147 10.68 1.86 7.91
C GLY A 147 10.06 2.59 9.08
N ALA A 148 8.97 2.01 9.59
CA ALA A 148 8.44 2.34 10.90
C ALA A 148 9.49 2.02 11.98
N THR A 149 10.22 3.03 12.46
CA THR A 149 10.92 2.95 13.75
C THR A 149 11.00 4.32 14.39
N ARG A 150 9.98 4.69 15.19
CA ARG A 150 10.12 5.45 16.45
C ARG A 150 8.76 5.84 17.04
N ILE A 151 8.14 4.94 17.78
CA ILE A 151 7.21 5.30 18.86
C ILE A 151 7.47 4.39 20.06
N ARG A 152 8.65 4.55 20.69
CA ARG A 152 8.96 3.98 22.01
C ARG A 152 9.91 4.83 22.86
N GLN A 153 10.23 6.07 22.46
CA GLN A 153 11.26 6.88 23.14
C GLN A 153 10.76 8.19 23.79
N THR A 154 9.44 8.43 23.89
CA THR A 154 8.93 9.69 24.49
C THR A 154 8.02 9.48 25.71
N ARG A 155 8.27 8.42 26.49
CA ARG A 155 7.85 8.33 27.90
C ARG A 155 8.90 7.54 28.69
N GLY A 156 9.98 8.20 29.05
CA GLY A 156 10.97 7.80 30.04
C GLY A 156 11.33 9.02 30.87
#